data_AF-A0A523K510-F1
#
_entry.id   AF-A0A523K510-F1
#
_cell.length_a   1.000
_cell.length_b   1.000
_cell.length_c   1.000
_cell.angle_alpha   90.00
_cell.angle_beta   90.00
_cell.angle_gamma   90.00
#
_symmetry.space_group_name_H-M   'P 1'
#
loop_
_entity.id
_entity.type
_entity.pdbx_description
1 polymer ?
#
loop_
_entity_poly.entity_id
_entity_poly.type
_entity_poly.pdbx_seq_one_letter_code
_entity_poly.pdbx_strand_id
1 'polypeptide(L)'
;MSLHLHRDQPVIRICGTLLGIGFVLLGLYSALGAGELGGEAGYDRAVGFGVTAVIVGIIAVLCSLLVKDLSNIWCRHPRRWK
;
A
#
# COMPACT_ATOMS: atom_id res chain seq x y z
N MET A 1 -10.00 21.29 2.97
CA MET A 1 -10.08 20.04 2.19
C MET A 1 -10.94 19.06 2.99
N SER A 2 -12.22 18.88 2.63
CA SER A 2 -13.13 18.02 3.40
C SER A 2 -12.95 16.57 2.96
N LEU A 3 -12.58 15.68 3.88
CA LEU A 3 -12.45 14.24 3.65
C LEU A 3 -13.86 13.63 3.52
N HIS A 4 -14.41 13.63 2.32
CA HIS A 4 -15.66 12.91 2.02
C HIS A 4 -15.32 11.43 1.78
N LEU A 5 -15.49 10.61 2.82
CA LEU A 5 -15.44 9.15 2.71
C LEU A 5 -16.56 8.70 1.75
N HIS A 6 -16.22 8.35 0.51
CA HIS A 6 -17.21 7.93 -0.49
C HIS A 6 -17.75 6.54 -0.11
N ARG A 7 -19.08 6.43 0.00
CA ARG A 7 -19.80 5.20 0.37
C ARG A 7 -19.82 4.13 -0.73
N ASP A 8 -19.34 4.48 -1.92
CA ASP A 8 -19.25 3.58 -3.06
C ASP A 8 -18.01 2.68 -2.93
N GLN A 9 -18.21 1.36 -3.13
CA GLN A 9 -17.17 0.33 -3.14
C GLN A 9 -16.40 0.13 -1.80
N PRO A 10 -17.10 -0.09 -0.66
CA PRO A 10 -16.46 -0.19 0.66
C PRO A 10 -15.46 -1.36 0.76
N VAL A 11 -15.74 -2.48 0.08
CA VAL A 11 -14.85 -3.65 0.05
C VAL A 11 -13.51 -3.32 -0.58
N ILE A 12 -13.51 -2.63 -1.73
CA ILE A 12 -12.28 -2.26 -2.44
C ILE A 12 -11.46 -1.27 -1.60
N ARG A 13 -12.14 -0.35 -0.89
CA ARG A 13 -11.47 0.58 0.02
C ARG A 13 -10.80 -0.14 1.19
N ILE A 14 -11.52 -1.05 1.85
CA ILE A 14 -10.98 -1.84 2.96
C ILE A 14 -9.80 -2.70 2.49
N CYS A 15 -9.90 -3.35 1.33
CA CYS A 15 -8.78 -4.09 0.76
C CYS A 15 -7.58 -3.18 0.44
N GLY A 16 -7.81 -2.02 -0.16
CA GLY A 16 -6.75 -1.06 -0.49
C GLY A 16 -6.07 -0.47 0.75
N THR A 17 -6.82 -0.18 1.81
CA THR A 17 -6.23 0.30 3.07
C THR A 17 -5.47 -0.81 3.79
N LEU A 18 -6.02 -2.03 3.86
CA LEU A 18 -5.32 -3.18 4.45
C LEU A 18 -4.02 -3.49 3.71
N LEU A 19 -4.05 -3.45 2.38
CA LEU A 19 -2.87 -3.66 1.56
C LEU A 19 -1.83 -2.55 1.79
N GLY A 20 -2.26 -1.29 1.84
CA GLY A 20 -1.37 -0.17 2.14
C GLY A 20 -0.74 -0.27 3.53
N ILE A 21 -1.52 -0.61 4.56
CA ILE A 21 -1.02 -0.87 5.92
C ILE A 21 -0.02 -2.03 5.91
N GLY A 22 -0.30 -3.11 5.19
CA GLY A 22 0.60 -4.25 5.05
C GLY A 22 1.95 -3.86 4.46
N PHE A 23 1.96 -3.04 3.41
CA PHE A 23 3.20 -2.53 2.81
C PHE A 23 3.99 -1.61 3.75
N VAL A 24 3.31 -0.77 4.53
CA VAL A 24 3.98 0.06 5.54
C VAL A 24 4.63 -0.81 6.62
N LEU A 25 3.91 -1.79 7.16
CA LEU A 25 4.45 -2.70 8.17
C LEU A 25 5.61 -3.53 7.64
N LEU A 26 5.49 -4.07 6.43
CA LEU A 26 6.56 -4.82 5.77
C LEU A 26 7.79 -3.95 5.53
N GLY A 27 7.59 -2.71 5.10
CA GLY A 27 8.66 -1.76 4.85
C GLY A 27 9.40 -1.36 6.13
N LEU A 28 8.66 -1.07 7.21
CA LEU A 28 9.22 -0.81 8.54
C LEU A 28 9.98 -2.02 9.07
N TYR A 29 9.42 -3.23 8.93
CA TYR A 29 10.09 -4.46 9.34
C TYR A 29 11.40 -4.68 8.58
N SER A 30 11.40 -4.47 7.25
CA SER A 30 12.61 -4.59 6.43
C SER A 30 13.68 -3.56 6.80
N ALA A 31 13.29 -2.30 7.04
CA ALA A 31 14.24 -1.24 7.36
C ALA A 31 14.81 -1.38 8.78
N LEU A 32 13.99 -1.77 9.76
CA LEU A 32 14.41 -1.95 11.16
C LEU A 32 15.16 -3.27 11.37
N GLY A 33 14.77 -4.34 10.66
CA GLY A 33 15.45 -5.64 10.69
C GLY A 33 16.75 -5.69 9.88
N ALA A 34 17.04 -4.64 9.10
CA ALA A 34 18.24 -4.57 8.26
C ALA A 34 19.55 -4.72 9.05
N GLY A 35 19.57 -4.31 10.32
CA GLY A 35 20.76 -4.40 11.18
C GLY A 35 21.23 -5.82 11.49
N GLU A 36 20.36 -6.83 11.32
CA GLU A 36 20.73 -8.24 11.52
C GLU A 36 21.34 -8.91 10.27
N LEU A 37 21.30 -8.22 9.12
CA LEU A 37 21.96 -8.68 7.89
C LEU A 37 23.45 -8.40 8.04
N GLY A 38 24.23 -9.40 8.45
CA GLY A 38 25.67 -9.31 8.74
C GLY A 38 26.61 -8.90 7.58
N GLY A 39 26.10 -8.27 6.51
CA GLY A 39 26.89 -7.70 5.42
C GLY A 39 26.32 -6.37 4.92
N GLU A 40 27.20 -5.40 4.63
CA GLU A 40 26.86 -4.02 4.22
C GLU A 40 25.93 -3.98 3.00
N ALA A 41 26.14 -4.86 2.02
CA ALA A 41 25.30 -4.96 0.83
C ALA A 41 23.87 -5.48 1.13
N GLY A 42 23.69 -6.25 2.19
CA GLY A 42 22.38 -6.71 2.65
C GLY A 42 21.62 -5.59 3.36
N TYR A 43 22.33 -4.80 4.17
CA TYR A 43 21.79 -3.65 4.87
C TYR A 43 21.20 -2.60 3.92
N ASP A 44 22.00 -2.12 2.95
CA ASP A 44 21.56 -1.07 2.01
C ASP A 44 20.33 -1.49 1.20
N ARG A 45 20.27 -2.75 0.78
CA ARG A 45 19.13 -3.30 0.04
C ARG A 45 17.88 -3.40 0.89
N ALA A 46 18.02 -3.84 2.15
CA ALA A 46 16.90 -3.98 3.07
C ALA A 46 16.32 -2.62 3.50
N VAL A 47 17.18 -1.62 3.72
CA VAL A 47 16.75 -0.25 3.97
C VAL A 47 16.09 0.35 2.73
N GLY A 48 16.72 0.21 1.56
CA GLY A 48 16.18 0.69 0.29
C GLY A 48 14.79 0.10 -0.02
N PHE A 49 14.65 -1.22 0.04
CA PHE A 49 13.35 -1.89 -0.10
C PHE A 49 12.35 -1.40 0.95
N GLY A 50 12.78 -1.30 2.21
CA GLY A 50 11.93 -0.86 3.32
C GLY A 50 11.32 0.51 3.11
N VAL A 51 12.15 1.50 2.75
CA VAL A 51 11.70 2.86 2.44
C VAL A 51 10.73 2.86 1.26
N THR A 52 11.03 2.12 0.20
CA THR A 52 10.17 2.08 -0.99
C THR A 52 8.80 1.46 -0.67
N ALA A 53 8.77 0.38 0.12
CA ALA A 53 7.55 -0.27 0.56
C ALA A 53 6.68 0.65 1.45
N VAL A 54 7.30 1.44 2.33
CA VAL A 54 6.57 2.44 3.14
C VAL A 54 5.93 3.51 2.25
N ILE A 55 6.67 4.06 1.28
CA ILE A 55 6.13 5.07 0.35
C ILE A 55 4.93 4.52 -0.43
N VAL A 56 5.08 3.33 -1.01
CA VAL A 56 3.99 2.66 -1.75
C VAL A 56 2.79 2.39 -0.85
N GLY A 57 3.01 1.93 0.38
CA GLY A 57 1.94 1.68 1.35
C GLY A 57 1.16 2.95 1.71
N ILE A 58 1.84 4.07 1.94
CA ILE A 58 1.19 5.37 2.19
C ILE A 58 0.36 5.80 0.98
N ILE A 59 0.92 5.70 -0.23
CA ILE A 59 0.20 6.03 -1.46
C ILE A 59 -1.05 5.16 -1.62
N ALA A 60 -0.95 3.85 -1.35
CA ALA A 60 -2.09 2.94 -1.43
C ALA A 60 -3.22 3.30 -0.44
N VAL A 61 -2.87 3.67 0.80
CA VAL A 61 -3.86 4.16 1.78
C VAL A 61 -4.49 5.47 1.32
N LEU A 62 -3.69 6.43 0.85
CA LEU A 62 -4.19 7.70 0.35
C LEU A 62 -5.10 7.51 -0.87
N CYS A 63 -4.72 6.69 -1.84
CA CYS A 63 -5.56 6.37 -2.99
C CYS A 63 -6.87 5.70 -2.55
N SER A 64 -6.82 4.82 -1.54
CA SER A 64 -8.01 4.16 -1.02
C SER A 64 -8.98 5.10 -0.30
N LEU A 65 -8.47 6.17 0.30
CA LEU A 65 -9.29 7.14 1.05
C LEU A 65 -9.74 8.33 0.20
N LEU A 66 -8.86 8.91 -0.61
CA LEU A 66 -9.09 10.20 -1.29
C LEU A 66 -9.72 10.05 -2.69
N VAL A 67 -9.52 8.93 -3.39
CA VAL A 67 -10.02 8.79 -4.75
C VAL A 67 -11.50 8.43 -4.74
N LYS A 68 -12.32 9.15 -5.54
CA LYS A 68 -13.77 8.90 -5.65
C LYS A 68 -14.08 7.60 -6.38
N ASP A 69 -13.38 7.33 -7.49
CA ASP A 69 -13.56 6.12 -8.29
C ASP A 69 -12.31 5.23 -8.23
N LEU A 70 -12.39 4.18 -7.42
CA LEU A 70 -11.32 3.20 -7.28
C LEU A 70 -11.30 2.18 -8.43
N SER A 71 -12.31 2.14 -9.30
CA SER A 71 -12.43 1.12 -10.34
C SER A 71 -11.43 1.23 -11.50
N ASN A 72 -10.77 2.39 -11.64
CA ASN A 72 -9.65 2.60 -12.57
C ASN A 72 -8.27 2.37 -11.95
N ILE A 73 -8.20 2.30 -10.61
CA ILE A 73 -6.93 2.10 -9.88
C ILE A 73 -6.77 0.64 -9.48
N TRP A 74 -7.86 -0.01 -9.09
CA TRP A 74 -7.89 -1.39 -8.64
C TRP A 74 -8.60 -2.25 -9.68
N CYS A 75 -8.14 -3.50 -9.85
CA CYS A 75 -8.65 -4.41 -10.87
C CYS A 75 -10.18 -4.52 -10.81
N ARG A 76 -10.83 -4.13 -11.92
CA ARG A 76 -12.26 -4.35 -12.13
C ARG A 76 -12.51 -5.85 -12.27
N HIS A 77 -13.49 -6.39 -11.54
CA HIS A 77 -13.96 -7.74 -11.83
C HIS A 77 -14.40 -7.77 -13.31
N PRO A 78 -13.94 -8.73 -14.14
CA PRO A 78 -14.33 -8.77 -15.54
C PRO A 78 -15.87 -8.79 -15.64
N ARG A 79 -16.43 -7.85 -16.40
CA ARG A 79 -17.87 -7.81 -16.68
C ARG A 79 -18.23 -9.18 -17.24
N ARG A 80 -19.09 -9.93 -16.55
CA ARG A 80 -19.78 -11.06 -17.19
C ARG A 80 -20.76 -10.42 -18.19
N TRP A 81 -20.40 -10.43 -19.47
CA TRP A 81 -21.33 -10.10 -20.53
C TRP A 81 -22.44 -11.16 -20.44
N LYS A 82 -23.65 -10.74 -20.10
CA LYS A 82 -24.86 -11.52 -20.33
C LYS A 82 -25.39 -11.14 -21.69
#